data_AF-A0A961G6P7-F1
#
_entry.id   AF-A0A961G6P7-F1
#
_cell.length_a   1.000
_cell.length_b   1.000
_cell.length_c   1.000
_cell.angle_alpha   90.00
_cell.angle_beta   90.00
_cell.angle_gamma   90.00
#
_symmetry.space_group_name_H-M   'P 1'
#
loop_
_entity.id
_entity.type
_entity.pdbx_description
1 polymer ?
#
loop_
_entity_poly.entity_id
_entity_poly.type
_entity_poly.pdbx_seq_one_letter_code
_entity_poly.pdbx_strand_id
1 'polypeptide(L)'
;MNRESVLDALGIAPESSGAYAAGWRTGSGGTIESIDPATEQVIGSVRMADADDYEAAVVAAQEAFVAWRMLPAPQRGEYVRRIGDAL
;
A
#
# COMPACT_ATOMS: atom_id res chain seq x y z
N MET A 1 -9.12 -9.55 21.29
CA MET A 1 -8.97 -8.95 19.95
C MET A 1 -9.32 -10.04 18.95
N ASN A 2 -10.26 -9.78 18.04
CA ASN A 2 -10.69 -10.74 17.00
C ASN A 2 -10.24 -10.27 15.62
N ARG A 3 -10.29 -11.15 14.60
CA ARG A 3 -9.81 -10.86 13.24
C ARG A 3 -10.33 -9.55 12.68
N GLU A 4 -11.65 -9.33 12.77
CA GLU A 4 -12.32 -8.13 12.24
C GLU A 4 -11.80 -6.87 12.90
N SER A 5 -11.68 -6.85 14.23
CA SER A 5 -11.14 -5.68 14.96
C SER A 5 -9.70 -5.32 14.58
N VAL A 6 -8.89 -6.29 14.15
CA VAL A 6 -7.51 -6.04 13.68
C VAL A 6 -7.51 -5.44 12.29
N LEU A 7 -8.32 -5.99 11.38
CA LEU A 7 -8.42 -5.49 10.00
C LEU A 7 -8.96 -4.06 9.98
N ASP A 8 -9.98 -3.78 10.79
CA ASP A 8 -10.53 -2.42 10.94
C ASP A 8 -9.49 -1.45 11.50
N ALA A 9 -8.71 -1.86 12.51
CA ALA A 9 -7.66 -1.03 13.09
C ALA A 9 -6.52 -0.71 12.10
N LEU A 10 -6.27 -1.61 11.14
CA LEU A 10 -5.31 -1.40 10.05
C LEU A 10 -5.91 -0.66 8.84
N GLY A 11 -7.22 -0.35 8.87
CA GLY A 11 -7.93 0.29 7.76
C GLY A 11 -8.09 -0.61 6.52
N ILE A 12 -8.08 -1.93 6.71
CA ILE A 12 -8.20 -2.91 5.63
C ILE A 12 -9.68 -3.18 5.35
N ALA A 13 -10.15 -2.82 4.16
CA ALA A 13 -11.49 -3.12 3.70
C ALA A 13 -11.60 -4.55 3.13
N PRO A 14 -12.82 -5.15 3.06
CA PRO A 14 -13.03 -6.47 2.48
C PRO A 14 -12.46 -6.63 1.06
N GLU A 15 -12.50 -5.55 0.28
CA GLU A 15 -11.77 -5.41 -0.99
C GLU A 15 -10.92 -4.14 -0.93
N SER A 16 -9.62 -4.28 -1.11
CA SER A 16 -8.63 -3.21 -1.01
C SER A 16 -7.95 -2.94 -2.36
N SER A 17 -7.44 -1.72 -2.54
CA SER A 17 -6.60 -1.39 -3.69
C SER A 17 -5.20 -1.98 -3.55
N GLY A 18 -4.68 -2.56 -4.63
CA GLY A 18 -3.31 -3.08 -4.70
C GLY A 18 -2.27 -2.06 -5.19
N ALA A 19 -2.67 -0.82 -5.49
CA ALA A 19 -1.78 0.18 -6.08
C ALA A 19 -1.95 1.57 -5.46
N TYR A 20 -0.81 2.22 -5.17
CA TYR A 20 -0.76 3.57 -4.64
C TYR A 20 0.20 4.43 -5.49
N ALA A 21 -0.32 5.50 -6.07
CA ALA A 21 0.42 6.44 -6.91
C ALA A 21 0.10 7.88 -6.48
N ALA A 22 0.60 8.28 -5.30
CA ALA A 22 0.19 9.51 -4.59
C ALA A 22 -1.33 9.55 -4.23
N GLY A 23 -1.95 8.38 -4.21
CA GLY A 23 -3.35 8.13 -3.91
C GLY A 23 -3.71 6.68 -4.25
N TRP A 24 -4.69 6.10 -3.57
CA TRP A 24 -5.16 4.75 -3.86
C TRP A 24 -5.76 4.69 -5.26
N ARG A 25 -5.34 3.70 -6.05
CA ARG A 25 -5.79 3.49 -7.42
C ARG A 25 -6.88 2.44 -7.46
N THR A 26 -7.78 2.50 -8.43
CA THR A 26 -8.88 1.52 -8.48
C THR A 26 -8.38 0.13 -8.89
N GLY A 27 -7.38 0.03 -9.78
CA GLY A 27 -6.95 -1.26 -10.33
C GLY A 27 -7.97 -1.87 -11.28
N SER A 28 -7.56 -2.21 -12.50
CA SER A 28 -8.35 -3.10 -13.38
C SER A 28 -7.62 -4.38 -13.76
N GLY A 29 -6.49 -4.71 -13.09
CA GLY A 29 -5.68 -5.90 -13.33
C GLY A 29 -6.31 -7.23 -12.86
N GLY A 30 -7.58 -7.23 -12.46
CA GLY A 30 -8.26 -8.35 -11.81
C GLY A 30 -8.16 -8.31 -10.29
N THR A 31 -8.77 -9.30 -9.63
CA THR A 31 -8.84 -9.38 -8.17
C THR A 31 -8.19 -10.67 -7.69
N ILE A 32 -7.40 -10.58 -6.61
CA ILE A 32 -6.82 -11.73 -5.90
C ILE A 32 -7.41 -11.85 -4.51
N GLU A 33 -7.66 -13.07 -4.07
CA GLU A 33 -8.12 -13.37 -2.71
C GLU A 33 -6.93 -13.69 -1.81
N SER A 34 -6.92 -13.11 -0.60
CA SER A 34 -6.01 -13.49 0.46
C SER A 34 -6.66 -14.61 1.28
N ILE A 35 -6.04 -15.79 1.27
CA ILE A 35 -6.57 -17.00 1.91
C ILE A 35 -5.76 -17.28 3.17
N ASP A 36 -6.46 -17.55 4.27
CA ASP A 36 -5.85 -18.03 5.51
C ASP A 36 -5.36 -19.49 5.33
N PRO A 37 -4.05 -19.76 5.41
CA PRO A 37 -3.52 -21.11 5.20
C PRO A 37 -3.90 -22.11 6.31
N ALA A 38 -4.37 -21.65 7.47
CA ALA A 38 -4.79 -22.52 8.57
C ALA A 38 -6.25 -22.97 8.45
N THR A 39 -7.10 -22.18 7.78
CA THR A 39 -8.56 -22.40 7.72
C THR A 39 -9.11 -22.51 6.30
N GLU A 40 -8.30 -22.20 5.28
CA GLU A 40 -8.69 -22.10 3.88
C GLU A 40 -9.79 -21.05 3.60
N GLN A 41 -10.08 -20.18 4.57
CA GLN A 41 -11.07 -19.11 4.43
C GLN A 41 -10.46 -17.85 3.83
N VAL A 42 -11.27 -17.12 3.06
CA VAL A 42 -10.90 -15.80 2.54
C VAL A 42 -10.86 -14.77 3.67
N ILE A 43 -9.74 -14.06 3.78
CA ILE A 43 -9.53 -12.93 4.70
C ILE A 43 -10.10 -11.64 4.08
N GLY A 44 -9.84 -11.45 2.78
CA GLY A 44 -10.25 -10.29 1.99
C GLY A 44 -9.66 -10.40 0.57
N SER A 45 -9.90 -9.39 -0.25
CA SER A 45 -9.40 -9.36 -1.63
C SER A 45 -8.67 -8.05 -1.97
N VAL A 46 -7.83 -8.12 -2.99
CA VAL A 46 -7.06 -6.97 -3.51
C VAL A 46 -7.29 -6.83 -5.00
N ARG A 47 -7.68 -5.64 -5.45
CA ARG A 47 -7.70 -5.29 -6.87
C ARG A 47 -6.29 -4.98 -7.34
N MET A 48 -5.78 -5.77 -8.27
CA MET A 48 -4.43 -5.65 -8.78
C MET A 48 -4.28 -4.43 -9.70
N ALA A 49 -3.05 -3.88 -9.69
CA ALA A 49 -2.65 -2.85 -10.64
C ALA A 49 -2.77 -3.38 -12.08
N ASP A 50 -3.20 -2.51 -12.99
CA ASP A 50 -3.00 -2.70 -14.43
C ASP A 50 -1.76 -1.92 -14.92
N ALA A 51 -1.52 -1.93 -16.22
CA ALA A 51 -0.38 -1.23 -16.83
C ALA A 51 -0.44 0.29 -16.63
N ASP A 52 -1.65 0.88 -16.63
CA ASP A 52 -1.82 2.33 -16.46
C ASP A 52 -1.55 2.75 -15.01
N ASP A 53 -1.95 1.92 -14.04
CA ASP A 53 -1.63 2.11 -12.63
C ASP A 53 -0.14 1.96 -12.35
N TYR A 54 0.52 1.00 -13.00
CA TYR A 54 1.97 0.88 -12.96
C TYR A 54 2.66 2.16 -13.45
N GLU A 55 2.26 2.65 -14.63
CA GLU A 55 2.86 3.86 -15.21
C GLU A 55 2.61 5.08 -14.32
N ALA A 56 1.38 5.22 -13.80
CA ALA A 56 1.05 6.29 -12.85
C ALA A 56 1.91 6.24 -11.58
N ALA A 57 2.16 5.05 -11.02
CA ALA A 57 3.01 4.88 -9.85
C ALA A 57 4.48 5.24 -10.15
N VAL A 58 4.99 4.87 -11.32
CA VAL A 58 6.35 5.21 -11.76
C VAL A 58 6.49 6.73 -11.91
N VAL A 59 5.56 7.38 -12.61
CA VAL A 59 5.57 8.84 -12.78
C VAL A 59 5.51 9.56 -11.44
N ALA A 60 4.56 9.20 -10.57
CA ALA A 60 4.42 9.82 -9.25
C ALA A 60 5.68 9.64 -8.38
N ALA A 61 6.32 8.47 -8.44
CA ALA A 61 7.57 8.22 -7.73
C ALA A 61 8.73 9.05 -8.27
N GLN A 62 8.85 9.20 -9.59
CA GLN A 62 9.87 10.02 -10.23
C GLN A 62 9.70 11.50 -9.87
N GLU A 63 8.47 12.02 -9.90
CA GLU A 63 8.15 13.40 -9.50
C GLU A 63 8.51 13.64 -8.03
N ALA A 64 8.08 12.76 -7.12
CA ALA A 64 8.40 12.86 -5.70
C ALA A 64 9.91 12.78 -5.43
N PHE A 65 10.65 11.98 -6.21
CA PHE A 65 12.08 11.80 -6.06
C PHE A 65 12.88 13.09 -6.28
N VAL A 66 12.42 13.99 -7.16
CA VAL A 66 13.11 15.27 -7.42
C VAL A 66 13.23 16.11 -6.16
N ALA A 67 12.18 16.18 -5.33
CA ALA A 67 12.23 16.85 -4.04
C ALA A 67 12.96 16.00 -2.98
N TRP A 68 12.67 14.70 -2.93
CA TRP A 68 13.24 13.78 -1.93
C TRP A 68 14.77 13.74 -1.97
N ARG A 69 15.37 13.72 -3.16
CA ARG A 69 16.84 13.64 -3.32
C ARG A 69 17.56 14.90 -2.83
N MET A 70 16.85 16.03 -2.73
CA MET A 70 17.40 17.30 -2.24
C MET A 70 17.46 17.36 -0.71
N LEU A 71 16.75 16.48 0.00
CA LEU A 71 16.77 16.43 1.46
C LEU A 71 18.14 15.93 1.95
N PRO A 72 18.75 16.57 2.96
CA PRO A 72 19.95 16.06 3.61
C PRO A 72 19.75 14.64 4.18
N ALA A 73 20.81 13.83 4.19
CA ALA A 73 20.75 12.46 4.69
C ALA A 73 20.16 12.33 6.12
N PRO A 74 20.50 13.21 7.08
CA PRO A 74 19.89 13.15 8.42
C PRO A 74 18.37 13.37 8.41
N GLN A 75 17.86 14.27 7.56
CA GLN A 75 16.40 14.50 7.46
C GLN A 75 15.68 13.30 6.85
N ARG A 76 16.27 12.66 5.83
CA ARG A 76 15.74 11.39 5.30
C ARG A 76 15.72 10.30 6.37
N GLY A 77 16.75 10.24 7.21
CA GLY A 77 16.81 9.35 8.37
C GLY A 77 15.70 9.60 9.39
N GLU A 78 15.31 10.86 9.60
CA GLU A 78 14.17 11.19 10.48
C GLU A 78 12.84 10.65 9.95
N TYR A 79 12.60 10.70 8.64
CA TYR A 79 11.41 10.06 8.05
C TYR A 79 11.42 8.54 8.27
N VAL A 80 12.58 7.88 8.13
CA VAL A 80 12.72 6.44 8.42
C VAL A 80 12.44 6.15 9.89
N ARG A 81 12.97 6.96 10.82
CA ARG A 81 12.72 6.83 12.26
C ARG A 81 11.22 6.94 12.56
N ARG A 82 10.53 7.92 11.97
CA ARG A 82 9.08 8.12 12.13
C ARG A 82 8.25 6.97 11.55
N ILE A 83 8.70 6.36 10.45
CA ILE A 83 8.09 5.13 9.94
C ILE A 83 8.27 4.00 10.97
N GLY A 84 9.45 3.89 11.57
CA GLY A 84 9.70 2.93 12.65
C GLY A 84 8.80 3.12 13.88
N ASP A 85 8.53 4.36 14.29
CA ASP A 85 7.61 4.66 15.40
C ASP A 85 6.13 4.34 15.09
N ALA A 86 5.78 4.30 13.79
CA ALA A 86 4.41 4.09 13.33
C ALA A 86 4.06 2.60 13.10
N LEU A 87 5.05 1.72 13.09
CA LEU A 87 4.92 0.26 12.92
C LEU A 87 4.76 -0.44 14.28
#